data_AF-A0AAX6SGG2-F1
#
_entry.id   AF-A0AAX6SGG2-F1
#
_cell.length_a   1.000
_cell.length_b   1.000
_cell.length_c   1.000
_cell.angle_alpha   90.00
_cell.angle_beta   90.00
_cell.angle_gamma   90.00
#
_symmetry.space_group_name_H-M   'P 1'
#
loop_
_entity.id
_entity.type
_entity.pdbx_description
1 polymer ?
#
loop_
_entity_poly.entity_id
_entity_poly.type
_entity_poly.pdbx_seq_one_letter_code
_entity_poly.pdbx_strand_id
1 'polypeptide(L)'
;MSPRRRCPPTLWITQIRTKWIPLVNGRTGSGPRVPIILVGNKSDLRPGSSMEAVLPIMSQFPEIETCVECSAKHLRNISELFYYAQKAVLHPTPPLYDSETKQLRPKCAQALTRIFRLSDQDLDNSLSDEELNAFQKSCFGHPLAPQALEDVKRVVCKNVPGGVQDDRLTLDGFLFLNTLFIQRGRHETTWAILRRFGYSDMLELTTDYLFPPLHVPPGCTTELNHHGYQFVQQVFEKHDQDCDGALSREELQNLFSVFPVAPWGPELPYTVRTNAGRLPLHGYLCQWTLVTYLDVQRSLEHLGYLGYPTLCEQNSQVQAITVTREKRLDQEKGQTQRNVLMCKVVGAQGVGKSSFLQAFLGHSLGHQDTKPFPQGSPVYAIDTVQVNGQEKYLILCEVSTDSLLATLPDAACDVACLMFDGSDPTSFLYCASIYKRHYMDGQTPCLFVSSKADLPEGVVPPGLSPAEFCHRHRLLAPAQFSCKGPALPNTDIFTQLATMAAFPHLAHTELHPTSFWLRGMLVAVGATVAAVLSFSLYKVLVKSR
;
A
#
# COMPACT_ATOMS: atom_id res chain seq x y z
N MET A 1 46.58 51.32 -18.08
CA MET A 1 46.01 50.40 -17.07
C MET A 1 47.07 50.12 -16.01
N SER A 2 46.88 50.65 -14.80
CA SER A 2 47.78 50.41 -13.66
C SER A 2 47.88 48.90 -13.36
N PRO A 3 49.08 48.34 -13.13
CA PRO A 3 49.22 46.95 -12.73
C PRO A 3 48.61 46.82 -11.33
N ARG A 4 47.38 46.28 -11.24
CA ARG A 4 46.77 45.95 -9.95
C ARG A 4 47.79 45.10 -9.18
N ARG A 5 48.21 45.63 -8.03
CA ARG A 5 49.19 45.02 -7.11
C ARG A 5 48.84 43.53 -6.96
N ARG A 6 49.79 42.67 -7.35
CA ARG A 6 49.70 41.23 -7.13
C ARG A 6 49.66 41.02 -5.61
N CYS A 7 48.59 40.43 -5.07
CA CYS A 7 48.65 39.93 -3.70
C CYS A 7 49.77 38.87 -3.64
N PRO A 8 50.72 38.97 -2.69
CA PRO A 8 51.70 37.91 -2.48
C PRO A 8 50.98 36.57 -2.21
N PRO A 9 51.57 35.43 -2.59
CA PRO A 9 50.93 34.11 -2.46
C PRO A 9 50.40 33.82 -1.05
N THR A 10 51.11 34.30 -0.03
CA THR A 10 50.74 34.16 1.38
C THR A 10 49.49 34.93 1.76
N LEU A 11 49.22 36.09 1.15
CA LEU A 11 48.19 37.01 1.60
C LEU A 11 46.77 36.58 1.22
N TRP A 12 46.59 35.92 0.06
CA TRP A 12 45.28 35.45 -0.37
C TRP A 12 44.87 34.14 0.33
N ILE A 13 45.82 33.24 0.60
CA ILE A 13 45.61 32.02 1.39
C ILE A 13 45.11 32.37 2.79
N THR A 14 45.73 33.36 3.45
CA THR A 14 45.26 33.84 4.75
C THR A 14 43.84 34.42 4.65
N GLN A 15 43.53 35.16 3.58
CA GLN A 15 42.18 35.72 3.39
C GLN A 15 41.10 34.66 3.13
N ILE A 16 41.42 33.53 2.51
CA ILE A 16 40.49 32.40 2.39
C ILE A 16 40.00 31.99 3.77
N ARG A 17 40.95 31.78 4.70
CA ARG A 17 40.68 31.35 6.07
C ARG A 17 39.97 32.41 6.90
N THR A 18 40.43 33.66 6.86
CA THR A 18 39.99 34.69 7.81
C THR A 18 38.83 35.54 7.32
N LYS A 19 38.59 35.60 6.00
CA LYS A 19 37.57 36.48 5.41
C LYS A 19 36.51 35.70 4.62
N TRP A 20 36.92 34.88 3.66
CA TRP A 20 35.97 34.32 2.68
C TRP A 20 35.12 33.19 3.24
N ILE A 21 35.73 32.19 3.89
CA ILE A 21 34.98 31.09 4.50
C ILE A 21 33.99 31.61 5.57
N PRO A 22 34.39 32.47 6.53
CA PRO A 22 33.44 33.03 7.50
C PRO A 22 32.31 33.85 6.89
N LEU A 23 32.56 34.49 5.73
CA LEU A 23 31.56 35.27 5.00
C LEU A 23 30.53 34.37 4.31
N VAL A 24 30.96 33.25 3.72
CA VAL A 24 30.06 32.27 3.08
C VAL A 24 29.22 31.54 4.14
N ASN A 25 29.81 31.17 5.27
CA ASN A 25 29.11 30.45 6.35
C ASN A 25 28.31 31.36 7.31
N GLY A 26 28.18 32.66 7.02
CA GLY A 26 27.31 33.56 7.79
C GLY A 26 27.72 33.86 9.24
N ARG A 27 28.99 33.63 9.64
CA ARG A 27 29.52 33.78 11.02
C ARG A 27 28.81 32.96 12.12
N THR A 28 27.86 32.11 11.79
CA THR A 28 27.14 31.27 12.74
C THR A 28 27.72 29.86 12.76
N GLY A 29 28.23 29.42 13.90
CA GLY A 29 28.88 28.12 14.07
C GLY A 29 27.96 26.90 14.03
N SER A 30 26.64 27.06 13.88
CA SER A 30 25.64 26.01 14.09
C SER A 30 24.71 25.72 12.92
N GLY A 31 25.01 26.23 11.71
CA GLY A 31 24.22 25.96 10.49
C GLY A 31 24.87 24.91 9.58
N PRO A 32 24.09 24.25 8.69
CA PRO A 32 24.65 23.41 7.63
C PRO A 32 25.57 24.25 6.75
N ARG A 33 26.84 23.84 6.66
CA ARG A 33 27.86 24.58 5.89
C ARG A 33 27.64 24.36 4.40
N VAL A 34 27.69 25.45 3.63
CA VAL A 34 27.54 25.42 2.18
C VAL A 34 28.83 24.83 1.58
N PRO A 35 28.75 23.89 0.61
CA PRO A 35 29.94 23.38 -0.06
C PRO A 35 30.67 24.50 -0.81
N ILE A 36 32.00 24.55 -0.65
CA ILE A 36 32.88 25.57 -1.21
C ILE A 36 33.80 24.92 -2.24
N ILE A 37 33.88 25.55 -3.41
CA ILE A 37 34.85 25.21 -4.45
C ILE A 37 35.86 26.34 -4.54
N LEU A 38 37.13 26.02 -4.31
CA LEU A 38 38.22 26.98 -4.47
C LEU A 38 38.67 27.03 -5.94
N VAL A 39 38.76 28.24 -6.49
CA VAL A 39 39.09 28.43 -7.90
C VAL A 39 40.32 29.31 -8.06
N GLY A 40 41.43 28.69 -8.46
CA GLY A 40 42.67 29.36 -8.82
C GLY A 40 42.64 29.84 -10.27
N ASN A 41 42.04 30.99 -10.54
CA ASN A 41 41.98 31.56 -11.90
C ASN A 41 43.31 32.21 -12.32
N LYS A 42 43.54 32.28 -13.64
CA LYS A 42 44.73 32.81 -14.33
C LYS A 42 45.98 31.95 -14.15
N SER A 43 45.80 30.63 -14.18
CA SER A 43 46.91 29.67 -14.16
C SER A 43 47.90 29.87 -15.32
N ASP A 44 47.49 30.56 -16.39
CA ASP A 44 48.36 30.95 -17.50
C ASP A 44 49.46 31.95 -17.15
N LEU A 45 49.31 32.69 -16.05
CA LEU A 45 50.27 33.71 -15.63
C LEU A 45 51.34 33.19 -14.66
N ARG A 46 51.26 31.94 -14.23
CA ARG A 46 52.18 31.35 -13.25
C ARG A 46 52.67 29.97 -13.73
N PRO A 47 53.99 29.78 -13.90
CA PRO A 47 54.56 28.46 -14.06
C PRO A 47 54.62 27.80 -12.67
N GLY A 48 53.67 26.90 -12.38
CA GLY A 48 53.62 26.13 -11.14
C GLY A 48 52.23 26.06 -10.51
N SER A 49 51.96 25.00 -9.76
CA SER A 49 50.69 24.80 -9.07
C SER A 49 50.72 25.40 -7.67
N SER A 50 49.63 26.04 -7.26
CA SER A 50 49.40 26.53 -5.91
C SER A 50 48.73 25.51 -4.99
N MET A 51 48.50 24.28 -5.47
CA MET A 51 47.80 23.22 -4.75
C MET A 51 48.46 22.86 -3.42
N GLU A 52 49.79 22.78 -3.34
CA GLU A 52 50.51 22.48 -2.09
C GLU A 52 50.16 23.43 -0.94
N ALA A 53 49.90 24.70 -1.27
CA ALA A 53 49.56 25.71 -0.29
C ALA A 53 48.07 25.70 0.10
N VAL A 54 47.22 25.09 -0.73
CA VAL A 54 45.76 24.98 -0.52
C VAL A 54 45.40 23.69 0.23
N LEU A 55 46.15 22.60 0.04
CA LEU A 55 45.91 21.30 0.71
C LEU A 55 45.72 21.42 2.24
N PRO A 56 46.54 22.19 2.99
CA PRO A 56 46.33 22.35 4.43
C PRO A 56 45.04 23.11 4.77
N ILE A 57 44.55 23.98 3.87
CA ILE A 57 43.27 24.67 4.05
C ILE A 57 42.12 23.69 3.86
N MET A 58 42.15 22.86 2.81
CA MET A 58 41.12 21.85 2.57
C MET A 58 41.02 20.85 3.73
N SER A 59 42.16 20.45 4.30
CA SER A 59 42.18 19.60 5.51
C SER A 59 41.61 20.30 6.75
N GLN A 60 41.65 21.63 6.82
CA GLN A 60 41.19 22.42 7.97
C GLN A 60 39.70 22.78 7.84
N PHE A 61 39.19 22.95 6.62
CA PHE A 61 37.82 23.37 6.34
C PHE A 61 37.14 22.31 5.47
N PRO A 62 36.42 21.35 6.08
CA PRO A 62 35.82 20.23 5.37
C PRO A 62 34.73 20.64 4.37
N GLU A 63 34.17 21.85 4.51
CA GLU A 63 33.27 22.42 3.51
C GLU A 63 33.95 22.72 2.16
N ILE A 64 35.28 22.76 2.08
CA ILE A 64 35.99 22.87 0.80
C ILE A 64 36.05 21.49 0.14
N GLU A 65 35.17 21.24 -0.82
CA GLU A 65 35.08 19.95 -1.50
C GLU A 65 36.20 19.75 -2.52
N THR A 66 36.56 20.79 -3.27
CA THR A 66 37.59 20.71 -4.31
C THR A 66 38.27 22.05 -4.59
N CYS A 67 39.44 21.98 -5.21
CA CYS A 67 40.20 23.12 -5.69
C CYS A 67 40.55 22.92 -7.17
N VAL A 68 40.19 23.89 -8.01
CA VAL A 68 40.41 23.86 -9.46
C VAL A 68 41.27 25.04 -9.89
N GLU A 69 42.41 24.76 -10.51
CA GLU A 69 43.22 25.79 -11.17
C GLU A 69 42.81 25.92 -12.63
N CYS A 70 42.38 27.11 -13.05
CA CYS A 70 41.83 27.33 -14.39
C CYS A 70 42.42 28.58 -15.07
N SER A 71 42.31 28.62 -16.40
CA SER A 71 42.64 29.80 -17.20
C SER A 71 41.51 30.09 -18.16
N ALA A 72 40.78 31.17 -17.91
CA ALA A 72 39.75 31.65 -18.83
C ALA A 72 40.35 32.11 -20.18
N LYS A 73 41.61 32.56 -20.20
CA LYS A 73 42.31 33.01 -21.41
C LYS A 73 42.62 31.84 -22.36
N HIS A 74 43.03 30.70 -21.81
CA HIS A 74 43.40 29.51 -22.58
C HIS A 74 42.36 28.38 -22.48
N LEU A 75 41.18 28.66 -21.91
CA LEU A 75 40.10 27.70 -21.66
C LEU A 75 40.55 26.44 -20.90
N ARG A 76 41.58 26.55 -20.05
CA ARG A 76 42.08 25.43 -19.25
C ARG A 76 41.18 25.19 -18.04
N ASN A 77 40.73 23.95 -17.85
CA ASN A 77 39.91 23.47 -16.72
C ASN A 77 38.61 24.26 -16.47
N ILE A 78 38.10 24.98 -17.49
CA ILE A 78 36.83 25.71 -17.37
C ILE A 78 35.65 24.75 -17.29
N SER A 79 35.62 23.71 -18.12
CA SER A 79 34.56 22.69 -18.08
C SER A 79 34.56 21.93 -16.75
N GLU A 80 35.74 21.58 -16.24
CA GLU A 80 35.90 20.89 -14.96
C GLU A 80 35.42 21.77 -13.78
N LEU A 81 35.72 23.07 -13.79
CA LEU A 81 35.18 24.02 -12.82
C LEU A 81 33.65 24.00 -12.79
N PHE A 82 33.00 24.12 -13.95
CA PHE A 82 31.54 24.11 -14.01
C PHE A 82 30.96 22.73 -13.63
N TYR A 83 31.63 21.65 -14.01
CA TYR A 83 31.26 20.30 -13.62
C TYR A 83 31.23 20.13 -12.10
N TYR A 84 32.31 20.50 -11.40
CA TYR A 84 32.34 20.40 -9.94
C TYR A 84 31.32 21.34 -9.27
N ALA A 85 31.11 22.54 -9.82
CA ALA A 85 30.08 23.46 -9.31
C ALA A 85 28.67 22.90 -9.44
N GLN A 86 28.34 22.27 -10.58
CA GLN A 86 27.07 21.58 -10.74
C GLN A 86 26.98 20.37 -9.82
N LYS A 87 28.05 19.59 -9.71
CA LYS A 87 28.11 18.38 -8.86
C LYS A 87 27.86 18.70 -7.39
N ALA A 88 28.46 19.76 -6.85
CA ALA A 88 28.29 20.17 -5.44
C ALA A 88 26.83 20.54 -5.11
N VAL A 89 26.07 21.05 -6.09
CA VAL A 89 24.65 21.38 -5.93
C VAL A 89 23.76 20.17 -6.19
N LEU A 90 24.04 19.42 -7.25
CA LEU A 90 23.23 18.29 -7.67
C LEU A 90 23.47 17.03 -6.84
N HIS A 91 24.57 16.92 -6.11
CA HIS A 91 24.95 15.71 -5.39
C HIS A 91 25.66 16.09 -4.08
N PRO A 92 24.99 16.79 -3.15
CA PRO A 92 25.65 17.34 -1.97
C PRO A 92 26.25 16.23 -1.11
N THR A 93 27.52 16.36 -0.71
CA THR A 93 28.19 15.41 0.19
C THR A 93 27.70 15.49 1.65
N PRO A 94 27.45 16.69 2.23
CA PRO A 94 27.16 16.82 3.67
C PRO A 94 25.99 16.00 4.21
N PRO A 95 24.87 15.80 3.51
CA PRO A 95 23.79 14.94 4.00
C PRO A 95 24.19 13.45 4.13
N LEU A 96 25.10 12.99 3.27
CA LEU A 96 25.46 11.58 3.17
C LEU A 96 26.50 11.15 4.20
N TYR A 97 27.51 11.99 4.40
CA TYR A 97 28.75 11.58 5.03
C TYR A 97 29.28 12.66 5.97
N ASP A 98 29.88 12.21 7.06
CA ASP A 98 30.60 13.07 7.98
C ASP A 98 32.11 12.91 7.75
N SER A 99 32.73 13.98 7.24
CA SER A 99 34.16 14.03 6.95
C SER A 99 35.05 13.95 8.20
N GLU A 100 34.54 14.34 9.37
CA GLU A 100 35.31 14.33 10.62
C GLU A 100 35.40 12.92 11.20
N THR A 101 34.25 12.26 11.36
CA THR A 101 34.16 10.88 11.88
C THR A 101 34.49 9.81 10.82
N LYS A 102 34.54 10.22 9.55
CA LYS A 102 34.73 9.34 8.38
C LYS A 102 33.66 8.26 8.23
N GLN A 103 32.41 8.57 8.61
CA GLN A 103 31.29 7.64 8.60
C GLN A 103 30.09 8.21 7.83
N LEU A 104 29.21 7.32 7.36
CA LEU A 104 27.91 7.72 6.86
C LEU A 104 27.10 8.37 7.98
N ARG A 105 26.34 9.41 7.64
CA ARG A 105 25.40 10.00 8.58
C ARG A 105 24.24 9.05 8.87
N PRO A 106 23.63 9.10 10.06
CA PRO A 106 22.56 8.16 10.45
C PRO A 106 21.39 8.09 9.46
N LYS A 107 20.91 9.25 8.95
CA LYS A 107 19.84 9.27 7.93
C LYS A 107 20.24 8.56 6.63
N CYS A 108 21.49 8.72 6.20
CA CYS A 108 22.00 8.07 4.98
C CYS A 108 22.12 6.56 5.17
N ALA A 109 22.69 6.14 6.30
CA ALA A 109 22.77 4.72 6.66
C ALA A 109 21.36 4.10 6.73
N GLN A 110 20.39 4.75 7.38
CA GLN A 110 19.01 4.29 7.45
C GLN A 110 18.36 4.14 6.07
N ALA A 111 18.54 5.14 5.19
CA ALA A 111 18.01 5.11 3.83
C ALA A 111 18.59 3.95 3.01
N LEU A 112 19.91 3.76 3.08
CA LEU A 112 20.62 2.67 2.42
C LEU A 112 20.25 1.30 3.00
N THR A 113 20.05 1.18 4.31
CA THR A 113 19.58 -0.05 4.96
C THR A 113 18.18 -0.44 4.46
N ARG A 114 17.26 0.53 4.30
CA ARG A 114 15.96 0.24 3.68
C ARG A 114 16.12 -0.28 2.25
N ILE A 115 16.97 0.37 1.45
CA ILE A 115 17.24 -0.05 0.07
C ILE A 115 17.83 -1.46 0.01
N PHE A 116 18.75 -1.79 0.91
CA PHE A 116 19.31 -3.13 1.06
C PHE A 116 18.20 -4.17 1.29
N ARG A 117 17.33 -3.95 2.29
CA ARG A 117 16.21 -4.86 2.61
C ARG A 117 15.20 -5.03 1.47
N LEU A 118 15.00 -3.98 0.66
CA LEU A 118 14.17 -4.08 -0.54
C LEU A 118 14.83 -4.92 -1.64
N SER A 119 16.17 -4.92 -1.69
CA SER A 119 16.95 -5.61 -2.71
C SER A 119 17.20 -7.08 -2.37
N ASP A 120 17.36 -7.39 -1.08
CA ASP A 120 17.44 -8.75 -0.51
C ASP A 120 16.10 -9.46 -0.70
N GLN A 121 16.00 -10.37 -1.68
CA GLN A 121 14.77 -11.04 -2.07
C GLN A 121 14.49 -12.29 -1.25
N ASP A 122 15.53 -12.99 -0.76
CA ASP A 122 15.38 -14.23 0.02
C ASP A 122 15.39 -14.00 1.55
N LEU A 123 15.64 -12.76 2.00
CA LEU A 123 15.70 -12.33 3.41
C LEU A 123 16.82 -13.00 4.21
N ASP A 124 17.89 -13.43 3.55
CA ASP A 124 19.05 -14.03 4.20
C ASP A 124 20.00 -13.00 4.86
N ASN A 125 19.65 -11.70 4.78
CA ASN A 125 20.43 -10.55 5.26
C ASN A 125 21.75 -10.32 4.49
N SER A 126 21.85 -10.86 3.28
CA SER A 126 22.94 -10.69 2.35
C SER A 126 22.38 -10.43 0.95
N LEU A 127 23.25 -10.05 0.01
CA LEU A 127 22.89 -9.92 -1.41
C LEU A 127 23.74 -10.90 -2.21
N SER A 128 23.08 -11.87 -2.82
CA SER A 128 23.62 -12.77 -3.82
C SER A 128 24.04 -12.02 -5.10
N ASP A 129 24.74 -12.72 -6.00
CA ASP A 129 25.13 -12.13 -7.29
C ASP A 129 23.93 -11.80 -8.16
N GLU A 130 22.90 -12.63 -8.11
CA GLU A 130 21.62 -12.41 -8.78
C GLU A 130 20.97 -11.12 -8.29
N GLU A 131 20.87 -10.94 -6.97
CA GLU A 131 20.26 -9.76 -6.36
C GLU A 131 21.10 -8.49 -6.58
N LEU A 132 22.42 -8.59 -6.48
CA LEU A 132 23.33 -7.47 -6.79
C LEU A 132 23.21 -7.04 -8.25
N ASN A 133 23.09 -7.99 -9.17
CA ASN A 133 22.90 -7.69 -10.59
C ASN A 133 21.51 -7.09 -10.86
N ALA A 134 20.46 -7.59 -10.21
CA ALA A 134 19.11 -7.01 -10.30
C ALA A 134 19.08 -5.57 -9.75
N PHE A 135 19.72 -5.35 -8.59
CA PHE A 135 19.89 -4.03 -8.00
C PHE A 135 20.65 -3.06 -8.92
N GLN A 136 21.77 -3.51 -9.50
CA GLN A 136 22.57 -2.73 -10.45
C GLN A 136 21.78 -2.37 -11.71
N LYS A 137 21.06 -3.34 -12.27
CA LYS A 137 20.19 -3.11 -13.44
C LYS A 137 19.10 -2.10 -13.11
N SER A 138 18.46 -2.21 -11.94
CA SER A 138 17.41 -1.26 -11.53
C SER A 138 17.95 0.15 -11.29
N CYS A 139 19.14 0.29 -10.69
CA CYS A 139 19.73 1.61 -10.36
C CYS A 139 20.46 2.28 -11.52
N PHE A 140 21.17 1.51 -12.35
CA PHE A 140 22.11 2.02 -13.33
C PHE A 140 21.83 1.53 -14.77
N GLY A 141 20.84 0.66 -14.96
CA GLY A 141 20.40 0.18 -16.28
C GLY A 141 21.21 -0.98 -16.86
N HIS A 142 22.24 -1.45 -16.16
CA HIS A 142 23.11 -2.54 -16.62
C HIS A 142 23.67 -3.33 -15.43
N PRO A 143 23.85 -4.66 -15.54
CA PRO A 143 24.49 -5.47 -14.51
C PRO A 143 26.00 -5.22 -14.47
N LEU A 144 26.65 -5.63 -13.37
CA LEU A 144 28.11 -5.61 -13.26
C LEU A 144 28.70 -6.79 -14.05
N ALA A 145 29.87 -6.58 -14.66
CA ALA A 145 30.64 -7.69 -15.19
C ALA A 145 31.07 -8.61 -14.02
N PRO A 146 31.05 -9.95 -14.18
CA PRO A 146 31.36 -10.88 -13.09
C PRO A 146 32.70 -10.58 -12.40
N GLN A 147 33.75 -10.29 -13.18
CA GLN A 147 35.05 -9.93 -12.62
C GLN A 147 35.02 -8.63 -11.78
N ALA A 148 34.23 -7.65 -12.20
CA ALA A 148 34.09 -6.40 -11.46
C ALA A 148 33.35 -6.62 -10.13
N LEU A 149 32.39 -7.55 -10.10
CA LEU A 149 31.67 -7.94 -8.89
C LEU A 149 32.60 -8.63 -7.89
N GLU A 150 33.42 -9.59 -8.35
CA GLU A 150 34.46 -10.23 -7.52
C GLU A 150 35.45 -9.21 -6.96
N ASP A 151 35.89 -8.24 -7.77
CA ASP A 151 36.82 -7.20 -7.33
C ASP A 151 36.18 -6.31 -6.26
N VAL A 152 34.90 -5.97 -6.39
CA VAL A 152 34.13 -5.26 -5.37
C VAL A 152 34.08 -6.07 -4.07
N LYS A 153 33.69 -7.35 -4.12
CA LYS A 153 33.66 -8.23 -2.94
C LYS A 153 35.03 -8.33 -2.27
N ARG A 154 36.10 -8.52 -3.05
CA ARG A 154 37.47 -8.60 -2.53
C ARG A 154 37.90 -7.33 -1.79
N VAL A 155 37.50 -6.17 -2.28
CA VAL A 155 37.73 -4.89 -1.60
C VAL A 155 36.96 -4.85 -0.27
N VAL A 156 35.72 -5.33 -0.23
CA VAL A 156 34.94 -5.39 1.03
C VAL A 156 35.59 -6.34 2.03
N CYS A 157 35.91 -7.58 1.64
CA CYS A 157 36.55 -8.57 2.52
C CYS A 157 37.83 -8.05 3.18
N LYS A 158 38.62 -7.26 2.45
CA LYS A 158 39.88 -6.71 2.95
C LYS A 158 39.68 -5.62 4.01
N ASN A 159 38.55 -4.90 3.99
CA ASN A 159 38.35 -3.71 4.82
C ASN A 159 37.29 -3.92 5.91
N VAL A 160 36.32 -4.82 5.70
CA VAL A 160 35.20 -5.09 6.62
C VAL A 160 35.16 -6.58 6.91
N PRO A 161 35.61 -7.01 8.11
CA PRO A 161 35.43 -8.38 8.56
C PRO A 161 33.93 -8.74 8.55
N GLY A 162 33.55 -9.84 7.90
CA GLY A 162 32.15 -10.23 7.75
C GLY A 162 31.31 -9.39 6.78
N GLY A 163 31.94 -8.46 6.04
CA GLY A 163 31.27 -7.66 5.01
C GLY A 163 30.87 -8.46 3.76
N VAL A 164 31.44 -9.66 3.60
CA VAL A 164 31.03 -10.67 2.63
C VAL A 164 31.00 -12.01 3.37
N GLN A 165 29.91 -12.75 3.23
CA GLN A 165 29.71 -14.07 3.85
C GLN A 165 29.20 -15.03 2.77
N ASP A 166 29.82 -16.20 2.65
CA ASP A 166 29.46 -17.21 1.63
C ASP A 166 29.33 -16.65 0.21
N ASP A 167 30.27 -15.77 -0.15
CA ASP A 167 30.30 -15.02 -1.41
C ASP A 167 29.09 -14.07 -1.63
N ARG A 168 28.32 -13.75 -0.59
CA ARG A 168 27.22 -12.78 -0.61
C ARG A 168 27.60 -11.50 0.12
N LEU A 169 27.11 -10.35 -0.36
CA LEU A 169 27.42 -9.05 0.22
C LEU A 169 26.48 -8.75 1.40
N THR A 170 27.00 -8.59 2.60
CA THR A 170 26.17 -8.28 3.78
C THR A 170 25.81 -6.79 3.85
N LEU A 171 24.87 -6.42 4.73
CA LEU A 171 24.50 -5.02 4.97
C LEU A 171 25.72 -4.14 5.31
N ASP A 172 26.61 -4.62 6.19
CA ASP A 172 27.82 -3.88 6.56
C ASP A 172 28.75 -3.68 5.36
N GLY A 173 28.87 -4.69 4.50
CA GLY A 173 29.58 -4.59 3.24
C GLY A 173 28.97 -3.55 2.30
N PHE A 174 27.64 -3.54 2.16
CA PHE A 174 26.90 -2.61 1.33
C PHE A 174 27.04 -1.14 1.80
N LEU A 175 26.95 -0.90 3.12
CA LEU A 175 27.16 0.42 3.70
C LEU A 175 28.61 0.88 3.54
N PHE A 176 29.58 -0.03 3.70
CA PHE A 176 30.98 0.26 3.46
C PHE A 176 31.27 0.63 2.00
N LEU A 177 30.67 -0.07 1.02
CA LEU A 177 30.83 0.28 -0.40
C LEU A 177 30.36 1.70 -0.70
N ASN A 178 29.20 2.09 -0.16
CA ASN A 178 28.70 3.46 -0.29
C ASN A 178 29.63 4.48 0.39
N THR A 179 30.16 4.15 1.56
CA THR A 179 31.19 4.96 2.23
C THR A 179 32.43 5.14 1.34
N LEU A 180 32.90 4.06 0.72
CA LEU A 180 34.07 4.05 -0.16
C LEU A 180 33.84 4.88 -1.42
N PHE A 181 32.65 4.82 -2.03
CA PHE A 181 32.31 5.67 -3.18
C PHE A 181 32.40 7.15 -2.83
N ILE A 182 31.86 7.54 -1.68
CA ILE A 182 31.90 8.93 -1.21
C ILE A 182 33.35 9.37 -0.94
N GLN A 183 34.14 8.54 -0.23
CA GLN A 183 35.54 8.82 0.07
C GLN A 183 36.41 8.96 -1.18
N ARG A 184 36.06 8.27 -2.28
CA ARG A 184 36.73 8.38 -3.59
C ARG A 184 36.20 9.52 -4.46
N GLY A 185 35.35 10.39 -3.93
CA GLY A 185 34.75 11.52 -4.65
C GLY A 185 33.69 11.11 -5.68
N ARG A 186 33.14 9.89 -5.57
CA ARG A 186 32.10 9.32 -6.43
C ARG A 186 30.74 9.25 -5.73
N HIS A 187 30.41 10.27 -4.93
CA HIS A 187 29.16 10.32 -4.17
C HIS A 187 27.91 10.41 -5.06
N GLU A 188 28.04 10.79 -6.34
CA GLU A 188 26.98 10.72 -7.34
C GLU A 188 26.39 9.31 -7.49
N THR A 189 27.20 8.26 -7.31
CA THR A 189 26.75 6.87 -7.37
C THR A 189 25.77 6.57 -6.23
N THR A 190 26.10 7.00 -5.00
CA THR A 190 25.20 6.85 -3.84
C THR A 190 23.94 7.69 -4.02
N TRP A 191 24.05 8.91 -4.55
CA TRP A 191 22.87 9.72 -4.87
C TRP A 191 21.97 9.11 -5.95
N ALA A 192 22.54 8.46 -6.97
CA ALA A 192 21.77 7.77 -7.99
C ALA A 192 20.93 6.63 -7.39
N ILE A 193 21.52 5.84 -6.49
CA ILE A 193 20.82 4.80 -5.72
C ILE A 193 19.68 5.43 -4.91
N LEU A 194 19.98 6.45 -4.10
CA LEU A 194 18.99 7.10 -3.24
C LEU A 194 17.81 7.68 -4.06
N ARG A 195 18.09 8.39 -5.15
CA ARG A 195 17.06 8.97 -6.00
C ARG A 195 16.23 7.94 -6.74
N ARG A 196 16.84 6.82 -7.16
CA ARG A 196 16.10 5.71 -7.79
C ARG A 196 15.04 5.13 -6.86
N PHE A 197 15.27 5.18 -5.55
CA PHE A 197 14.34 4.75 -4.51
C PHE A 197 13.52 5.90 -3.91
N GLY A 198 13.46 7.05 -4.57
CA GLY A 198 12.55 8.15 -4.24
C GLY A 198 13.02 9.12 -3.17
N TYR A 199 14.29 9.04 -2.72
CA TYR A 199 14.82 9.95 -1.71
C TYR A 199 15.20 11.32 -2.28
N SER A 200 14.90 12.36 -1.51
CA SER A 200 15.32 13.75 -1.73
C SER A 200 16.72 14.03 -1.20
N ASP A 201 17.22 15.25 -1.44
CA ASP A 201 18.52 15.72 -0.92
C ASP A 201 18.54 15.82 0.63
N MET A 202 17.37 15.80 1.27
CA MET A 202 17.21 15.76 2.73
C MET A 202 17.17 14.32 3.29
N LEU A 203 17.31 13.32 2.42
CA LEU A 203 17.23 11.88 2.74
C LEU A 203 15.87 11.47 3.30
N GLU A 204 14.83 12.11 2.80
CA GLU A 204 13.43 11.80 3.06
C GLU A 204 12.77 11.39 1.73
N LEU A 205 11.88 10.41 1.78
CA LEU A 205 11.12 9.99 0.60
C LEU A 205 10.27 11.17 0.13
N THR A 206 10.35 11.46 -1.16
CA THR A 206 9.64 12.60 -1.76
C THR A 206 8.13 12.41 -1.70
N THR A 207 7.41 13.52 -1.55
CA THR A 207 5.94 13.52 -1.58
C THR A 207 5.40 12.95 -2.87
N ASP A 208 6.04 13.24 -4.01
CA ASP A 208 5.61 12.75 -5.31
C ASP A 208 5.81 11.23 -5.46
N TYR A 209 6.79 10.67 -4.75
CA TYR A 209 7.01 9.23 -4.69
C TYR A 209 5.99 8.54 -3.80
N LEU A 210 5.62 9.10 -2.63
CA LEU A 210 4.68 8.46 -1.70
C LEU A 210 3.20 8.75 -2.04
N PHE A 211 2.91 9.93 -2.55
CA PHE A 211 1.56 10.44 -2.81
C PHE A 211 1.44 10.90 -4.27
N PRO A 212 1.61 9.99 -5.24
CA PRO A 212 1.43 10.33 -6.65
C PRO A 212 -0.02 10.78 -6.91
N PRO A 213 -0.23 11.75 -7.81
CA PRO A 213 -1.57 12.25 -8.09
C PRO A 213 -2.44 11.16 -8.71
N LEU A 214 -3.58 10.88 -8.07
CA LEU A 214 -4.62 9.99 -8.58
C LEU A 214 -5.98 10.67 -8.44
N HIS A 215 -6.63 10.96 -9.56
CA HIS A 215 -7.96 11.53 -9.57
C HIS A 215 -9.01 10.42 -9.48
N VAL A 216 -9.80 10.43 -8.40
CA VAL A 216 -10.96 9.54 -8.22
C VAL A 216 -12.23 10.37 -8.35
N PRO A 217 -13.00 10.23 -9.44
CA PRO A 217 -14.25 10.97 -9.60
C PRO A 217 -15.29 10.57 -8.54
N PRO A 218 -16.22 11.48 -8.18
CA PRO A 218 -17.32 11.14 -7.29
C PRO A 218 -18.14 9.94 -7.80
N GLY A 219 -18.51 9.03 -6.90
CA GLY A 219 -19.27 7.83 -7.26
C GLY A 219 -18.43 6.68 -7.82
N CYS A 220 -17.12 6.87 -8.05
CA CYS A 220 -16.17 5.81 -8.35
C CYS A 220 -15.55 5.22 -7.07
N THR A 221 -14.95 4.04 -7.19
CA THR A 221 -14.17 3.38 -6.13
C THR A 221 -12.80 3.00 -6.66
N THR A 222 -11.90 2.62 -5.76
CA THR A 222 -10.53 2.19 -6.09
C THR A 222 -10.32 0.74 -5.70
N GLU A 223 -9.72 -0.03 -6.59
CA GLU A 223 -9.40 -1.45 -6.41
C GLU A 223 -7.94 -1.70 -6.78
N LEU A 224 -7.31 -2.70 -6.17
CA LEU A 224 -6.04 -3.22 -6.68
C LEU A 224 -6.30 -3.94 -8.00
N ASN A 225 -5.46 -3.69 -9.00
CA ASN A 225 -5.50 -4.44 -10.25
C ASN A 225 -4.65 -5.72 -10.13
N HIS A 226 -4.60 -6.51 -11.21
CA HIS A 226 -3.84 -7.75 -11.22
C HIS A 226 -2.35 -7.57 -10.90
N HIS A 227 -1.72 -6.49 -11.39
CA HIS A 227 -0.32 -6.19 -11.08
C HIS A 227 -0.13 -5.80 -9.61
N GLY A 228 -1.07 -5.05 -9.04
CA GLY A 228 -1.09 -4.73 -7.61
C GLY A 228 -1.17 -5.99 -6.75
N TYR A 229 -2.13 -6.87 -7.04
CA TYR A 229 -2.29 -8.16 -6.35
C TYR A 229 -1.04 -9.05 -6.47
N GLN A 230 -0.49 -9.18 -7.68
CA GLN A 230 0.72 -9.96 -7.91
C GLN A 230 1.90 -9.46 -7.07
N PHE A 231 2.11 -8.14 -7.02
CA PHE A 231 3.17 -7.56 -6.22
C PHE A 231 2.98 -7.79 -4.72
N VAL A 232 1.81 -7.48 -4.17
CA VAL A 232 1.61 -7.65 -2.72
C VAL A 232 1.67 -9.12 -2.32
N GLN A 233 1.24 -10.04 -3.20
CA GLN A 233 1.40 -11.48 -3.01
C GLN A 233 2.88 -11.90 -3.00
N GLN A 234 3.70 -11.40 -3.94
CA GLN A 234 5.14 -11.65 -3.91
C GLN A 234 5.80 -11.13 -2.63
N VAL A 235 5.35 -9.97 -2.13
CA VAL A 235 5.80 -9.45 -0.83
C VAL A 235 5.38 -10.38 0.31
N PHE A 236 4.18 -10.95 0.28
CA PHE A 236 3.77 -11.95 1.27
C PHE A 236 4.67 -13.18 1.23
N GLU A 237 4.81 -13.80 0.06
CA GLU A 237 5.58 -15.05 -0.14
C GLU A 237 7.04 -14.87 0.25
N LYS A 238 7.61 -13.69 0.01
CA LYS A 238 8.96 -13.32 0.47
C LYS A 238 9.10 -13.36 1.99
N HIS A 239 8.08 -12.96 2.74
CA HIS A 239 8.14 -12.87 4.21
C HIS A 239 7.57 -14.09 4.92
N ASP A 240 6.87 -14.99 4.22
CA ASP A 240 6.42 -16.30 4.71
C ASP A 240 7.60 -17.29 4.68
N GLN A 241 8.51 -17.13 5.64
CA GLN A 241 9.79 -17.82 5.69
C GLN A 241 9.64 -19.28 6.16
N ASP A 242 8.64 -19.55 6.99
CA ASP A 242 8.28 -20.91 7.39
C ASP A 242 7.37 -21.64 6.36
N CYS A 243 6.98 -20.94 5.28
CA CYS A 243 6.16 -21.46 4.17
C CYS A 243 4.84 -22.07 4.65
N ASP A 244 4.27 -21.56 5.74
CA ASP A 244 3.02 -22.07 6.33
C ASP A 244 1.77 -21.43 5.69
N GLY A 245 1.96 -20.46 4.79
CA GLY A 245 0.90 -19.71 4.12
C GLY A 245 0.28 -18.61 4.99
N ALA A 246 0.91 -18.25 6.12
CA ALA A 246 0.44 -17.28 7.09
C ALA A 246 1.55 -16.54 7.86
N LEU A 247 1.63 -15.21 7.69
CA LEU A 247 2.60 -14.38 8.39
C LEU A 247 2.39 -14.41 9.91
N SER A 248 3.41 -14.88 10.62
CA SER A 248 3.56 -14.72 12.06
C SER A 248 3.78 -13.26 12.44
N ARG A 249 3.74 -12.98 13.76
CA ARG A 249 4.04 -11.64 14.28
C ARG A 249 5.46 -11.18 13.93
N GLU A 250 6.42 -12.09 13.92
CA GLU A 250 7.83 -11.78 13.64
C GLU A 250 8.04 -11.48 12.15
N GLU A 251 7.44 -12.29 11.26
CA GLU A 251 7.49 -12.07 9.81
C GLU A 251 6.78 -10.78 9.41
N LEU A 252 5.63 -10.48 10.04
CA LEU A 252 4.93 -9.21 9.82
C LEU A 252 5.74 -8.01 10.31
N GLN A 253 6.46 -8.14 11.44
CA GLN A 253 7.41 -7.12 11.89
C GLN A 253 8.58 -6.93 10.93
N ASN A 254 9.09 -8.01 10.32
CA ASN A 254 10.12 -7.94 9.29
C ASN A 254 9.61 -7.24 8.03
N LEU A 255 8.40 -7.58 7.56
CA LEU A 255 7.74 -6.91 6.43
C LEU A 255 7.61 -5.40 6.68
N PHE A 256 7.24 -5.00 7.91
CA PHE A 256 7.12 -3.60 8.29
C PHE A 256 8.45 -2.89 8.55
N SER A 257 9.59 -3.58 8.48
CA SER A 257 10.91 -2.99 8.74
C SER A 257 11.34 -1.94 7.71
N VAL A 258 10.67 -1.89 6.55
CA VAL A 258 10.87 -0.87 5.50
C VAL A 258 9.90 0.32 5.60
N PHE A 259 8.97 0.28 6.57
CA PHE A 259 8.05 1.36 6.88
C PHE A 259 8.60 2.23 8.02
N PRO A 260 8.27 3.53 8.05
CA PRO A 260 8.64 4.39 9.19
C PRO A 260 7.90 3.99 10.48
N VAL A 261 6.65 3.51 10.34
CA VAL A 261 5.78 3.02 11.42
C VAL A 261 5.00 1.83 10.88
N ALA A 262 4.73 0.84 11.73
CA ALA A 262 3.91 -0.30 11.34
C ALA A 262 2.53 0.17 10.80
N PRO A 263 2.17 -0.19 9.55
CA PRO A 263 0.98 0.33 8.88
C PRO A 263 -0.33 -0.23 9.43
N TRP A 264 -0.30 -1.43 10.01
CA TRP A 264 -1.48 -2.12 10.51
C TRP A 264 -1.38 -2.28 12.02
N GLY A 265 -2.44 -1.85 12.73
CA GLY A 265 -2.47 -1.83 14.18
C GLY A 265 -3.02 -3.12 14.80
N PRO A 266 -3.25 -3.10 16.13
CA PRO A 266 -3.79 -4.25 16.87
C PRO A 266 -5.22 -4.63 16.46
N GLU A 267 -5.91 -3.79 15.68
CA GLU A 267 -7.25 -4.03 15.13
C GLU A 267 -7.29 -5.04 13.98
N LEU A 268 -6.14 -5.40 13.40
CA LEU A 268 -6.05 -6.27 12.23
C LEU A 268 -6.81 -7.61 12.39
N PRO A 269 -6.72 -8.35 13.52
CA PRO A 269 -7.44 -9.60 13.70
C PRO A 269 -8.96 -9.45 13.73
N TYR A 270 -9.47 -8.25 14.00
CA TYR A 270 -10.90 -7.94 13.99
C TYR A 270 -11.39 -7.46 12.62
N THR A 271 -10.47 -7.21 11.69
CA THR A 271 -10.73 -6.61 10.38
C THR A 271 -10.70 -7.65 9.27
N VAL A 272 -9.78 -8.63 9.37
CA VAL A 272 -9.59 -9.69 8.39
C VAL A 272 -9.53 -11.05 9.07
N ARG A 273 -9.79 -12.11 8.32
CA ARG A 273 -9.68 -13.48 8.83
C ARG A 273 -8.23 -13.78 9.23
N THR A 274 -8.03 -14.22 10.47
CA THR A 274 -6.75 -14.66 11.01
C THR A 274 -6.87 -16.09 11.54
N ASN A 275 -5.75 -16.84 11.49
CA ASN A 275 -5.69 -18.22 11.94
C ASN A 275 -4.70 -18.33 13.10
N ALA A 276 -5.19 -18.62 14.30
CA ALA A 276 -4.34 -18.77 15.50
C ALA A 276 -3.38 -17.57 15.75
N GLY A 277 -3.82 -16.35 15.45
CA GLY A 277 -3.01 -15.14 15.58
C GLY A 277 -1.99 -14.90 14.46
N ARG A 278 -1.97 -15.73 13.43
CA ARG A 278 -1.21 -15.54 12.17
C ARG A 278 -2.11 -14.96 11.08
N LEU A 279 -1.51 -14.22 10.15
CA LEU A 279 -2.20 -13.58 9.04
C LEU A 279 -2.04 -14.41 7.76
N PRO A 280 -3.03 -15.23 7.37
CA PRO A 280 -2.96 -15.99 6.12
C PRO A 280 -2.92 -15.08 4.89
N LEU A 281 -2.39 -15.58 3.76
CA LEU A 281 -2.34 -14.84 2.50
C LEU A 281 -3.69 -14.19 2.15
N HIS A 282 -4.78 -14.93 2.30
CA HIS A 282 -6.13 -14.42 2.07
C HIS A 282 -6.46 -13.19 2.93
N GLY A 283 -6.19 -13.25 4.24
CA GLY A 283 -6.42 -12.14 5.16
C GLY A 283 -5.52 -10.94 4.85
N TYR A 284 -4.28 -11.20 4.45
CA TYR A 284 -3.34 -10.18 3.99
C TYR A 284 -3.85 -9.45 2.72
N LEU A 285 -4.35 -10.19 1.72
CA LEU A 285 -4.94 -9.61 0.51
C LEU A 285 -6.24 -8.84 0.81
N CYS A 286 -7.06 -9.34 1.72
CA CYS A 286 -8.24 -8.64 2.22
C CYS A 286 -7.86 -7.28 2.85
N GLN A 287 -6.81 -7.24 3.66
CA GLN A 287 -6.36 -5.99 4.30
C GLN A 287 -5.88 -4.96 3.25
N TRP A 288 -5.09 -5.38 2.27
CA TRP A 288 -4.68 -4.52 1.15
C TRP A 288 -5.86 -4.01 0.34
N THR A 289 -6.85 -4.87 0.08
CA THR A 289 -8.08 -4.52 -0.63
C THR A 289 -8.89 -3.48 0.14
N LEU A 290 -9.01 -3.64 1.46
CA LEU A 290 -9.72 -2.71 2.34
C LEU A 290 -9.05 -1.33 2.36
N VAL A 291 -7.74 -1.27 2.59
CA VAL A 291 -7.00 0.00 2.60
C VAL A 291 -7.12 0.70 1.25
N THR A 292 -7.02 -0.04 0.15
CA THR A 292 -7.16 0.53 -1.21
C THR A 292 -8.57 1.09 -1.47
N TYR A 293 -9.61 0.47 -0.93
CA TYR A 293 -10.98 0.93 -1.09
C TYR A 293 -11.29 2.16 -0.22
N LEU A 294 -10.81 2.19 1.03
CA LEU A 294 -11.13 3.24 2.00
C LEU A 294 -10.22 4.48 1.86
N ASP A 295 -8.93 4.28 1.63
CA ASP A 295 -7.92 5.35 1.56
C ASP A 295 -6.83 4.96 0.54
N VAL A 296 -7.13 5.25 -0.72
CA VAL A 296 -6.20 4.96 -1.83
C VAL A 296 -4.86 5.67 -1.68
N GLN A 297 -4.82 6.86 -1.05
CA GLN A 297 -3.57 7.59 -0.84
C GLN A 297 -2.67 6.85 0.15
N ARG A 298 -3.25 6.30 1.22
CA ARG A 298 -2.53 5.42 2.14
C ARG A 298 -2.04 4.14 1.45
N SER A 299 -2.87 3.53 0.59
CA SER A 299 -2.45 2.35 -0.18
C SER A 299 -1.24 2.65 -1.09
N LEU A 300 -1.27 3.78 -1.81
CA LEU A 300 -0.15 4.24 -2.64
C LEU A 300 1.11 4.52 -1.82
N GLU A 301 0.97 5.14 -0.65
CA GLU A 301 2.08 5.37 0.28
C GLU A 301 2.72 4.04 0.71
N HIS A 302 1.91 3.03 1.06
CA HIS A 302 2.40 1.72 1.50
C HIS A 302 3.12 0.97 0.36
N LEU A 303 2.58 1.02 -0.86
CA LEU A 303 3.26 0.50 -2.06
C LEU A 303 4.59 1.23 -2.30
N GLY A 304 4.67 2.53 -2.01
CA GLY A 304 5.91 3.30 -2.01
C GLY A 304 6.93 2.80 -0.98
N TYR A 305 6.51 2.57 0.26
CA TYR A 305 7.39 2.00 1.29
C TYR A 305 7.87 0.58 0.95
N LEU A 306 7.07 -0.20 0.24
CA LEU A 306 7.48 -1.52 -0.29
C LEU A 306 8.31 -1.45 -1.58
N GLY A 307 8.53 -0.25 -2.14
CA GLY A 307 9.39 -0.08 -3.31
C GLY A 307 8.75 -0.47 -4.64
N TYR A 308 7.42 -0.55 -4.74
CA TYR A 308 6.68 -0.99 -5.93
C TYR A 308 7.20 -0.38 -7.26
N PRO A 309 7.39 0.95 -7.40
CA PRO A 309 7.80 1.51 -8.69
C PRO A 309 9.19 1.02 -9.12
N THR A 310 10.10 0.88 -8.16
CA THR A 310 11.50 0.51 -8.41
C THR A 310 11.63 -0.99 -8.69
N LEU A 311 10.90 -1.83 -7.94
CA LEU A 311 10.96 -3.28 -8.07
C LEU A 311 10.17 -3.82 -9.27
N CYS A 312 9.05 -3.18 -9.62
CA CYS A 312 8.22 -3.58 -10.76
C CYS A 312 8.56 -2.81 -12.07
N GLU A 313 9.64 -2.03 -12.07
CA GLU A 313 10.06 -1.16 -13.19
C GLU A 313 8.92 -0.25 -13.70
N GLN A 314 8.07 0.24 -12.79
CA GLN A 314 6.95 1.14 -13.09
C GLN A 314 7.30 2.59 -12.79
N ASN A 315 6.62 3.51 -13.48
CA ASN A 315 6.79 4.95 -13.25
C ASN A 315 6.14 5.43 -11.94
N SER A 316 5.11 4.72 -11.43
CA SER A 316 4.35 5.10 -10.24
C SER A 316 3.55 3.92 -9.69
N GLN A 317 3.26 3.98 -8.38
CA GLN A 317 2.34 3.09 -7.66
C GLN A 317 0.92 3.15 -8.19
N VAL A 318 0.52 4.23 -8.87
CA VAL A 318 -0.80 4.36 -9.51
C VAL A 318 -1.07 3.22 -10.49
N GLN A 319 -0.02 2.64 -11.10
CA GLN A 319 -0.16 1.49 -12.01
C GLN A 319 -0.64 0.21 -11.33
N ALA A 320 -0.69 0.16 -9.98
CA ALA A 320 -1.29 -0.93 -9.22
C ALA A 320 -2.80 -0.77 -8.99
N ILE A 321 -3.38 0.40 -9.32
CA ILE A 321 -4.74 0.79 -8.94
C ILE A 321 -5.65 0.90 -10.16
N THR A 322 -6.84 0.34 -10.06
CA THR A 322 -7.95 0.57 -10.99
C THR A 322 -8.96 1.51 -10.33
N VAL A 323 -9.28 2.63 -11.00
CA VAL A 323 -10.44 3.46 -10.65
C VAL A 323 -11.65 2.89 -11.39
N THR A 324 -12.66 2.48 -10.64
CA THR A 324 -13.88 1.90 -11.21
C THR A 324 -14.74 2.98 -11.89
N ARG A 325 -15.71 2.58 -12.70
CA ARG A 325 -16.68 3.52 -13.27
C ARG A 325 -17.66 4.02 -12.21
N GLU A 326 -18.35 5.11 -12.51
CA GLU A 326 -19.36 5.69 -11.63
C GLU A 326 -20.47 4.68 -11.29
N LYS A 327 -20.85 4.63 -10.02
CA LYS A 327 -21.87 3.70 -9.48
C LYS A 327 -23.23 3.87 -10.14
N ARG A 328 -23.60 5.10 -10.52
CA ARG A 328 -24.86 5.37 -11.20
C ARG A 328 -25.00 4.56 -12.49
N LEU A 329 -23.91 4.37 -13.23
CA LEU A 329 -23.91 3.56 -14.45
C LEU A 329 -24.12 2.07 -14.17
N ASP A 330 -23.67 1.58 -13.00
CA ASP A 330 -23.95 0.21 -12.55
C ASP A 330 -25.43 0.04 -12.21
N GLN A 331 -26.04 1.03 -11.54
CA GLN A 331 -27.47 1.04 -11.22
C GLN A 331 -28.34 1.08 -12.48
N GLU A 332 -28.00 1.95 -13.45
CA GLU A 332 -28.70 2.06 -14.73
C GLU A 332 -28.63 0.75 -15.55
N LYS A 333 -27.50 0.04 -15.48
CA LYS A 333 -27.30 -1.26 -16.13
C LYS A 333 -27.83 -2.44 -15.32
N GLY A 334 -28.20 -2.21 -14.06
CA GLY A 334 -28.62 -3.24 -13.11
C GLY A 334 -27.49 -4.16 -12.63
N GLN A 335 -26.25 -4.03 -13.09
CA GLN A 335 -25.15 -4.92 -12.74
C GLN A 335 -23.84 -4.16 -12.60
N THR A 336 -23.12 -4.43 -11.52
CA THR A 336 -21.76 -3.92 -11.31
C THR A 336 -20.69 -4.86 -11.86
N GLN A 337 -19.59 -4.28 -12.32
CA GLN A 337 -18.35 -5.00 -12.67
C GLN A 337 -17.29 -4.89 -11.56
N ARG A 338 -17.59 -4.17 -10.47
CA ARG A 338 -16.71 -4.02 -9.31
C ARG A 338 -16.47 -5.37 -8.65
N ASN A 339 -15.30 -5.54 -8.09
CA ASN A 339 -14.95 -6.72 -7.30
C ASN A 339 -15.09 -6.48 -5.80
N VAL A 340 -15.10 -5.21 -5.38
CA VAL A 340 -15.20 -4.82 -3.98
C VAL A 340 -16.54 -4.11 -3.73
N LEU A 341 -17.32 -4.64 -2.78
CA LEU A 341 -18.67 -4.18 -2.46
C LEU A 341 -18.74 -3.71 -1.00
N MET A 342 -19.33 -2.54 -0.76
CA MET A 342 -19.51 -1.97 0.57
C MET A 342 -20.91 -2.21 1.13
N CYS A 343 -20.98 -2.86 2.29
CA CYS A 343 -22.19 -3.07 3.09
C CYS A 343 -22.12 -2.25 4.38
N LYS A 344 -23.08 -1.34 4.57
CA LYS A 344 -23.22 -0.61 5.85
C LYS A 344 -24.15 -1.38 6.78
N VAL A 345 -23.63 -1.72 7.96
CA VAL A 345 -24.34 -2.44 9.01
C VAL A 345 -24.87 -1.43 10.02
N VAL A 346 -26.19 -1.27 10.04
CA VAL A 346 -26.88 -0.21 10.76
C VAL A 346 -27.89 -0.81 11.73
N GLY A 347 -27.93 -0.30 12.96
CA GLY A 347 -28.84 -0.80 13.98
C GLY A 347 -28.60 -0.10 15.32
N ALA A 348 -29.55 -0.26 16.25
CA ALA A 348 -29.45 0.33 17.58
C ALA A 348 -28.23 -0.21 18.35
N GLN A 349 -27.89 0.44 19.47
CA GLN A 349 -26.84 -0.07 20.35
C GLN A 349 -27.27 -1.43 20.94
N GLY A 350 -26.36 -2.40 21.02
CA GLY A 350 -26.63 -3.70 21.64
C GLY A 350 -27.33 -4.75 20.76
N VAL A 351 -27.66 -4.44 19.49
CA VAL A 351 -28.24 -5.41 18.54
C VAL A 351 -27.24 -6.43 17.99
N GLY A 352 -25.96 -6.36 18.38
CA GLY A 352 -24.96 -7.35 17.95
C GLY A 352 -24.29 -7.09 16.59
N LYS A 353 -24.22 -5.83 16.14
CA LYS A 353 -23.51 -5.44 14.89
C LYS A 353 -22.07 -5.94 14.85
N SER A 354 -21.30 -5.69 15.91
CA SER A 354 -19.90 -6.12 15.96
C SER A 354 -19.77 -7.64 15.90
N SER A 355 -20.66 -8.38 16.56
CA SER A 355 -20.70 -9.84 16.48
C SER A 355 -21.05 -10.36 15.08
N PHE A 356 -21.88 -9.63 14.33
CA PHE A 356 -22.18 -9.94 12.93
C PHE A 356 -20.95 -9.77 12.02
N LEU A 357 -20.17 -8.70 12.23
CA LEU A 357 -18.89 -8.50 11.54
C LEU A 357 -17.89 -9.62 11.87
N GLN A 358 -17.76 -10.01 13.14
CA GLN A 358 -16.85 -11.08 13.54
C GLN A 358 -17.30 -12.45 13.02
N ALA A 359 -18.61 -12.69 12.94
CA ALA A 359 -19.15 -13.90 12.34
C ALA A 359 -18.79 -14.03 10.86
N PHE A 360 -18.70 -12.91 10.14
CA PHE A 360 -18.26 -12.91 8.73
C PHE A 360 -16.81 -13.40 8.57
N LEU A 361 -15.95 -13.07 9.53
CA LEU A 361 -14.56 -13.53 9.57
C LEU A 361 -14.42 -14.99 10.06
N GLY A 362 -15.52 -15.63 10.48
CA GLY A 362 -15.54 -17.02 10.96
C GLY A 362 -15.47 -17.17 12.49
N HIS A 363 -15.56 -16.09 13.26
CA HIS A 363 -15.55 -16.14 14.72
C HIS A 363 -16.97 -16.31 15.29
N SER A 364 -17.17 -17.31 16.15
CA SER A 364 -18.42 -17.50 16.91
C SER A 364 -18.34 -16.87 18.30
N LEU A 365 -19.48 -16.64 18.96
CA LEU A 365 -19.53 -16.07 20.32
C LEU A 365 -18.77 -16.91 21.38
N GLY A 366 -18.44 -18.17 21.07
CA GLY A 366 -17.69 -19.07 21.96
C GLY A 366 -16.17 -18.97 21.85
N HIS A 367 -15.62 -18.15 20.94
CA HIS A 367 -14.17 -17.94 20.85
C HIS A 367 -13.68 -17.09 22.03
N GLN A 368 -12.75 -17.67 22.80
CA GLN A 368 -12.21 -17.12 24.06
C GLN A 368 -11.34 -15.85 23.88
N ASP A 369 -11.12 -15.38 22.65
CA ASP A 369 -10.27 -14.23 22.31
C ASP A 369 -11.03 -12.91 22.11
N THR A 370 -12.22 -12.78 22.68
CA THR A 370 -12.99 -11.52 22.65
C THR A 370 -12.41 -10.49 23.62
N LYS A 371 -11.20 -9.99 23.33
CA LYS A 371 -10.75 -8.71 23.90
C LYS A 371 -11.72 -7.62 23.44
N PRO A 372 -12.04 -6.64 24.30
CA PRO A 372 -12.94 -5.56 23.94
C PRO A 372 -12.41 -4.80 22.73
N PHE A 373 -13.29 -4.52 21.77
CA PHE A 373 -12.99 -3.69 20.60
C PHE A 373 -12.37 -2.35 21.04
N PRO A 374 -11.34 -1.86 20.34
CA PRO A 374 -10.85 -0.50 20.55
C PRO A 374 -11.99 0.50 20.32
N GLN A 375 -12.32 1.31 21.32
CA GLN A 375 -13.36 2.33 21.18
C GLN A 375 -12.82 3.52 20.35
N GLY A 376 -13.56 3.96 19.33
CA GLY A 376 -13.35 5.28 18.72
C GLY A 376 -13.28 5.36 17.19
N SER A 377 -13.28 4.25 16.45
CA SER A 377 -13.25 4.23 14.97
C SER A 377 -14.36 3.36 14.37
N PRO A 378 -14.81 3.62 13.12
CA PRO A 378 -15.68 2.69 12.41
C PRO A 378 -15.00 1.32 12.31
N VAL A 379 -15.73 0.29 12.71
CA VAL A 379 -15.25 -1.09 12.69
C VAL A 379 -15.55 -1.67 11.31
N TYR A 380 -14.51 -2.16 10.64
CA TYR A 380 -14.64 -2.82 9.35
C TYR A 380 -14.36 -4.31 9.50
N ALA A 381 -15.02 -5.12 8.68
CA ALA A 381 -14.63 -6.50 8.43
C ALA A 381 -14.68 -6.77 6.92
N ILE A 382 -13.68 -7.45 6.37
CA ILE A 382 -13.62 -7.78 4.95
C ILE A 382 -13.23 -9.24 4.74
N ASP A 383 -13.93 -9.88 3.81
CA ASP A 383 -13.69 -11.25 3.38
C ASP A 383 -14.27 -11.44 1.96
N THR A 384 -14.06 -12.61 1.37
CA THR A 384 -14.64 -12.96 0.07
C THR A 384 -15.92 -13.77 0.19
N VAL A 385 -16.78 -13.59 -0.81
CA VAL A 385 -18.07 -14.29 -0.96
C VAL A 385 -18.26 -14.69 -2.42
N GLN A 386 -18.97 -15.79 -2.64
CA GLN A 386 -19.24 -16.32 -3.99
C GLN A 386 -20.59 -15.81 -4.50
N VAL A 387 -20.59 -14.98 -5.53
CA VAL A 387 -21.79 -14.42 -6.16
C VAL A 387 -21.87 -14.92 -7.60
N ASN A 388 -22.87 -15.77 -7.90
CA ASN A 388 -23.06 -16.37 -9.23
C ASN A 388 -21.78 -17.06 -9.79
N GLY A 389 -21.00 -17.70 -8.92
CA GLY A 389 -19.74 -18.37 -9.28
C GLY A 389 -18.54 -17.43 -9.49
N GLN A 390 -18.69 -16.14 -9.17
CA GLN A 390 -17.59 -15.17 -9.12
C GLN A 390 -17.26 -14.85 -7.67
N GLU A 391 -15.97 -14.84 -7.35
CA GLU A 391 -15.50 -14.35 -6.07
C GLU A 391 -15.55 -12.82 -6.03
N LYS A 392 -16.12 -12.25 -4.96
CA LYS A 392 -16.21 -10.82 -4.70
C LYS A 392 -15.77 -10.54 -3.27
N TYR A 393 -15.12 -9.40 -3.06
CA TYR A 393 -14.84 -8.88 -1.72
C TYR A 393 -16.06 -8.14 -1.19
N LEU A 394 -16.47 -8.46 0.03
CA LEU A 394 -17.52 -7.75 0.75
C LEU A 394 -16.90 -7.05 1.95
N ILE A 395 -17.05 -5.74 2.04
CA ILE A 395 -16.67 -4.94 3.19
C ILE A 395 -17.92 -4.71 4.03
N LEU A 396 -17.91 -5.11 5.29
CA LEU A 396 -18.90 -4.76 6.29
C LEU A 396 -18.38 -3.57 7.09
N CYS A 397 -19.14 -2.47 7.11
CA CYS A 397 -18.86 -1.28 7.90
C CYS A 397 -19.89 -1.16 9.02
N GLU A 398 -19.48 -1.31 10.28
CA GLU A 398 -20.35 -1.01 11.41
C GLU A 398 -20.55 0.50 11.54
N VAL A 399 -21.81 0.93 11.47
CA VAL A 399 -22.18 2.33 11.58
C VAL A 399 -22.59 2.64 13.02
N SER A 400 -21.96 3.65 13.63
CA SER A 400 -22.31 4.10 14.98
C SER A 400 -23.70 4.73 15.00
N THR A 401 -24.44 4.57 16.11
CA THR A 401 -25.80 5.08 16.26
C THR A 401 -25.91 6.60 16.06
N ASP A 402 -24.86 7.33 16.43
CA ASP A 402 -24.85 8.80 16.39
C ASP A 402 -24.56 9.36 14.98
N SER A 403 -23.87 8.61 14.13
CA SER A 403 -23.39 9.08 12.82
C SER A 403 -24.51 9.30 11.79
N LEU A 404 -25.60 8.52 11.83
CA LEU A 404 -26.72 8.62 10.88
C LEU A 404 -27.84 9.58 11.33
N LEU A 405 -27.74 10.12 12.55
CA LEU A 405 -28.60 11.19 13.06
C LEU A 405 -28.07 12.58 12.71
N ALA A 406 -26.81 12.69 12.27
CA ALA A 406 -26.20 13.93 11.80
C ALA A 406 -26.77 14.37 10.43
N THR A 407 -26.75 15.68 10.18
CA THR A 407 -27.38 16.37 9.02
C THR A 407 -26.76 16.05 7.65
N LEU A 408 -25.62 15.35 7.59
CA LEU A 408 -24.99 14.87 6.36
C LEU A 408 -24.58 13.41 6.57
N PRO A 409 -25.49 12.44 6.35
CA PRO A 409 -25.14 11.04 6.50
C PRO A 409 -24.32 10.61 5.28
N ASP A 410 -23.13 10.06 5.52
CA ASP A 410 -22.53 9.14 4.56
C ASP A 410 -23.38 7.85 4.59
N ALA A 411 -24.57 7.88 3.96
CA ALA A 411 -25.44 6.72 3.78
C ALA A 411 -25.06 5.91 2.52
N ALA A 412 -24.08 6.38 1.75
CA ALA A 412 -23.68 5.76 0.50
C ALA A 412 -23.01 4.40 0.75
N CYS A 413 -23.61 3.34 0.22
CA CYS A 413 -23.08 1.98 0.22
C CYS A 413 -23.75 1.17 -0.89
N ASP A 414 -23.16 0.03 -1.26
CA ASP A 414 -23.69 -0.86 -2.30
C ASP A 414 -24.88 -1.68 -1.81
N VAL A 415 -24.92 -1.97 -0.50
CA VAL A 415 -26.08 -2.57 0.19
C VAL A 415 -26.14 -2.07 1.63
N ALA A 416 -27.34 -1.92 2.18
CA ALA A 416 -27.56 -1.60 3.58
C ALA A 416 -28.10 -2.83 4.34
N CYS A 417 -27.45 -3.18 5.45
CA CYS A 417 -27.88 -4.22 6.38
C CYS A 417 -28.49 -3.56 7.62
N LEU A 418 -29.81 -3.63 7.74
CA LEU A 418 -30.59 -3.03 8.83
C LEU A 418 -30.85 -4.08 9.90
N MET A 419 -30.00 -4.08 10.93
CA MET A 419 -29.99 -5.08 12.01
C MET A 419 -30.80 -4.63 13.22
N PHE A 420 -31.74 -5.46 13.63
CA PHE A 420 -32.51 -5.31 14.87
C PHE A 420 -32.41 -6.59 15.71
N ASP A 421 -32.73 -6.48 16.99
CA ASP A 421 -32.77 -7.61 17.93
C ASP A 421 -34.19 -8.18 17.97
N GLY A 422 -34.36 -9.45 17.59
CA GLY A 422 -35.67 -10.11 17.58
C GLY A 422 -36.34 -10.18 18.96
N SER A 423 -35.55 -10.07 20.04
CA SER A 423 -36.04 -10.02 21.42
C SER A 423 -36.40 -8.61 21.92
N ASP A 424 -35.95 -7.56 21.23
CA ASP A 424 -36.24 -6.15 21.57
C ASP A 424 -37.01 -5.44 20.44
N PRO A 425 -38.32 -5.25 20.58
CA PRO A 425 -39.13 -4.61 19.55
C PRO A 425 -38.78 -3.14 19.26
N THR A 426 -38.14 -2.43 20.19
CA THR A 426 -37.77 -1.02 19.98
C THR A 426 -36.63 -0.87 18.98
N SER A 427 -35.74 -1.86 18.92
CA SER A 427 -34.63 -1.93 17.98
C SER A 427 -35.08 -1.97 16.51
N PHE A 428 -36.24 -2.58 16.23
CA PHE A 428 -36.83 -2.60 14.89
C PHE A 428 -37.33 -1.21 14.47
N LEU A 429 -38.00 -0.49 15.37
CA LEU A 429 -38.49 0.88 15.10
C LEU A 429 -37.34 1.82 14.72
N TYR A 430 -36.18 1.66 15.36
CA TYR A 430 -34.97 2.38 14.98
C TYR A 430 -34.59 2.11 13.52
N CYS A 431 -34.47 0.84 13.12
CA CYS A 431 -34.14 0.45 11.74
C CYS A 431 -35.16 0.95 10.71
N ALA A 432 -36.46 0.83 11.02
CA ALA A 432 -37.54 1.32 10.18
C ALA A 432 -37.47 2.84 9.98
N SER A 433 -37.08 3.60 11.02
CA SER A 433 -36.90 5.05 10.92
C SER A 433 -35.74 5.45 10.00
N ILE A 434 -34.63 4.71 10.08
CA ILE A 434 -33.45 4.92 9.25
C ILE A 434 -33.75 4.59 7.78
N TYR A 435 -34.42 3.45 7.52
CA TYR A 435 -34.86 3.09 6.18
C TYR A 435 -35.70 4.19 5.53
N LYS A 436 -36.72 4.69 6.24
CA LYS A 436 -37.61 5.75 5.73
C LYS A 436 -36.86 7.06 5.43
N ARG A 437 -35.83 7.36 6.20
CA ARG A 437 -35.07 8.61 6.07
C ARG A 437 -34.03 8.55 4.95
N HIS A 438 -33.34 7.42 4.79
CA HIS A 438 -32.11 7.35 3.98
C HIS A 438 -32.15 6.37 2.81
N TYR A 439 -33.06 5.39 2.80
CA TYR A 439 -33.04 4.29 1.82
C TYR A 439 -34.38 4.04 1.11
N MET A 440 -35.40 4.86 1.41
CA MET A 440 -36.74 4.71 0.83
C MET A 440 -36.81 5.09 -0.65
N ASP A 441 -35.81 5.80 -1.18
CA ASP A 441 -35.72 6.15 -2.59
C ASP A 441 -35.39 4.96 -3.51
N GLY A 442 -35.02 3.81 -2.93
CA GLY A 442 -34.76 2.57 -3.63
C GLY A 442 -33.43 2.52 -4.39
N GLN A 443 -32.53 3.48 -4.20
CA GLN A 443 -31.23 3.49 -4.89
C GLN A 443 -30.24 2.47 -4.32
N THR A 444 -30.37 2.18 -3.03
CA THR A 444 -29.54 1.22 -2.30
C THR A 444 -30.39 0.05 -1.83
N PRO A 445 -30.09 -1.19 -2.25
CA PRO A 445 -30.73 -2.40 -1.73
C PRO A 445 -30.61 -2.50 -0.21
N CYS A 446 -31.69 -2.88 0.45
CA CYS A 446 -31.76 -3.00 1.90
C CYS A 446 -32.20 -4.40 2.33
N LEU A 447 -31.46 -5.00 3.26
CA LEU A 447 -31.84 -6.25 3.92
C LEU A 447 -32.07 -5.99 5.40
N PHE A 448 -33.25 -6.38 5.90
CA PHE A 448 -33.52 -6.40 7.34
C PHE A 448 -33.01 -7.71 7.93
N VAL A 449 -32.31 -7.63 9.06
CA VAL A 449 -31.73 -8.78 9.75
C VAL A 449 -32.20 -8.79 11.20
N SER A 450 -32.90 -9.86 11.58
CA SER A 450 -33.27 -10.18 12.95
C SER A 450 -32.11 -10.93 13.60
N SER A 451 -31.36 -10.22 14.43
CA SER A 451 -30.25 -10.75 15.23
C SER A 451 -30.76 -11.49 16.47
N LYS A 452 -29.87 -12.29 17.08
CA LYS A 452 -30.15 -13.10 18.27
C LYS A 452 -31.35 -14.02 18.09
N ALA A 453 -31.50 -14.59 16.90
CA ALA A 453 -32.58 -15.53 16.58
C ALA A 453 -32.59 -16.81 17.44
N ASP A 454 -31.55 -17.03 18.25
CA ASP A 454 -31.49 -18.07 19.28
C ASP A 454 -32.30 -17.73 20.54
N LEU A 455 -32.69 -16.47 20.73
CA LEU A 455 -33.54 -16.01 21.81
C LEU A 455 -35.02 -16.04 21.38
N PRO A 456 -35.95 -16.24 22.32
CA PRO A 456 -37.39 -16.17 22.01
C PRO A 456 -37.75 -14.77 21.50
N GLU A 457 -38.61 -14.72 20.48
CA GLU A 457 -39.10 -13.46 19.92
C GLU A 457 -39.79 -12.62 21.00
N GLY A 458 -39.47 -11.33 21.01
CA GLY A 458 -40.08 -10.37 21.93
C GLY A 458 -41.58 -10.19 21.66
N VAL A 459 -42.31 -9.70 22.66
CA VAL A 459 -43.75 -9.42 22.50
C VAL A 459 -43.93 -8.34 21.42
N VAL A 460 -44.63 -8.67 20.33
CA VAL A 460 -44.88 -7.75 19.22
C VAL A 460 -45.65 -6.52 19.73
N PRO A 461 -45.09 -5.31 19.67
CA PRO A 461 -45.75 -4.10 20.12
C PRO A 461 -46.93 -3.77 19.19
N PRO A 462 -47.92 -2.96 19.63
CA PRO A 462 -49.01 -2.54 18.78
C PRO A 462 -48.48 -1.74 17.58
N GLY A 463 -48.55 -2.34 16.37
CA GLY A 463 -47.96 -1.77 15.16
C GLY A 463 -47.81 -2.81 14.04
N LEU A 464 -47.04 -2.45 13.01
CA LEU A 464 -46.66 -3.35 11.92
C LEU A 464 -45.56 -4.32 12.38
N SER A 465 -45.74 -5.61 12.13
CA SER A 465 -44.66 -6.57 12.32
C SER A 465 -43.50 -6.31 11.35
N PRO A 466 -42.27 -6.73 11.69
CA PRO A 466 -41.12 -6.58 10.78
C PRO A 466 -41.34 -7.18 9.39
N ALA A 467 -42.02 -8.33 9.32
CA ALA A 467 -42.38 -8.98 8.05
C ALA A 467 -43.40 -8.17 7.24
N GLU A 468 -44.45 -7.65 7.88
CA GLU A 468 -45.44 -6.80 7.21
C GLU A 468 -44.84 -5.48 6.74
N PHE A 469 -43.92 -4.90 7.51
CA PHE A 469 -43.18 -3.71 7.10
C PHE A 469 -42.39 -3.95 5.82
N CYS A 470 -41.60 -5.04 5.78
CA CYS A 470 -40.82 -5.40 4.59
C CYS A 470 -41.73 -5.65 3.39
N HIS A 471 -42.84 -6.37 3.58
CA HIS A 471 -43.82 -6.61 2.53
C HIS A 471 -44.42 -5.31 1.96
N ARG A 472 -44.83 -4.36 2.82
CA ARG A 472 -45.37 -3.06 2.39
C ARG A 472 -44.37 -2.22 1.62
N HIS A 473 -43.09 -2.35 1.94
CA HIS A 473 -42.00 -1.61 1.30
C HIS A 473 -41.32 -2.36 0.15
N ARG A 474 -41.86 -3.52 -0.28
CA ARG A 474 -41.28 -4.38 -1.32
C ARG A 474 -39.81 -4.72 -1.03
N LEU A 475 -39.56 -5.14 0.20
CA LEU A 475 -38.29 -5.65 0.69
C LEU A 475 -38.42 -7.14 0.99
N LEU A 476 -37.29 -7.85 0.97
CA LEU A 476 -37.21 -9.24 1.39
C LEU A 476 -37.63 -9.38 2.86
N ALA A 477 -38.22 -10.52 3.22
CA ALA A 477 -38.57 -10.81 4.60
C ALA A 477 -37.31 -10.75 5.49
N PRO A 478 -37.44 -10.33 6.77
CA PRO A 478 -36.30 -10.24 7.67
C PRO A 478 -35.51 -11.55 7.76
N ALA A 479 -34.22 -11.51 7.45
CA ALA A 479 -33.33 -12.65 7.56
C ALA A 479 -33.03 -12.93 9.04
N GLN A 480 -33.16 -14.18 9.46
CA GLN A 480 -32.87 -14.58 10.84
C GLN A 480 -31.37 -14.89 10.98
N PHE A 481 -30.75 -14.37 12.03
CA PHE A 481 -29.31 -14.53 12.27
C PHE A 481 -29.00 -14.73 13.75
N SER A 482 -28.13 -15.68 14.05
CA SER A 482 -27.56 -15.87 15.39
C SER A 482 -26.09 -16.23 15.30
N CYS A 483 -25.29 -15.66 16.21
CA CYS A 483 -23.89 -16.02 16.41
C CYS A 483 -23.71 -17.19 17.39
N LYS A 484 -24.81 -17.76 17.94
CA LYS A 484 -24.79 -18.83 18.94
C LYS A 484 -25.05 -20.19 18.27
N GLY A 485 -24.02 -21.04 18.24
CA GLY A 485 -24.13 -22.40 17.73
C GLY A 485 -22.77 -23.14 17.77
N PRO A 486 -22.76 -24.48 17.75
CA PRO A 486 -21.54 -25.29 17.68
C PRO A 486 -20.90 -25.31 16.28
N ALA A 487 -21.59 -24.79 15.26
CA ALA A 487 -21.14 -24.72 13.88
C ALA A 487 -20.65 -23.30 13.52
N LEU A 488 -19.89 -23.18 12.44
CA LEU A 488 -19.56 -21.90 11.80
C LEU A 488 -20.85 -21.09 11.55
N PRO A 489 -20.82 -19.75 11.73
CA PRO A 489 -21.97 -18.90 11.45
C PRO A 489 -22.51 -19.12 10.03
N ASN A 490 -23.83 -19.05 9.84
CA ASN A 490 -24.41 -19.19 8.51
C ASN A 490 -23.89 -18.07 7.59
N THR A 491 -23.19 -18.44 6.52
CA THR A 491 -22.58 -17.52 5.56
C THR A 491 -23.55 -17.05 4.46
N ASP A 492 -24.73 -17.67 4.35
CA ASP A 492 -25.73 -17.37 3.32
C ASP A 492 -26.15 -15.90 3.32
N ILE A 493 -26.23 -15.28 4.50
CA ILE A 493 -26.63 -13.89 4.65
C ILE A 493 -25.63 -12.92 4.01
N PHE A 494 -24.32 -13.23 4.09
CA PHE A 494 -23.28 -12.40 3.48
C PHE A 494 -23.29 -12.57 1.96
N THR A 495 -23.50 -13.79 1.47
CA THR A 495 -23.72 -14.07 0.05
C THR A 495 -24.95 -13.35 -0.48
N GLN A 496 -26.05 -13.31 0.29
CA GLN A 496 -27.26 -12.57 -0.06
C GLN A 496 -27.00 -11.06 -0.13
N LEU A 497 -26.33 -10.48 0.87
CA LEU A 497 -25.94 -9.07 0.87
C LEU A 497 -25.09 -8.71 -0.35
N ALA A 498 -24.08 -9.51 -0.66
CA ALA A 498 -23.22 -9.28 -1.82
C ALA A 498 -23.95 -9.48 -3.15
N THR A 499 -24.87 -10.44 -3.23
CA THR A 499 -25.72 -10.64 -4.42
C THR A 499 -26.63 -9.43 -4.64
N MET A 500 -27.23 -8.90 -3.58
CA MET A 500 -28.04 -7.67 -3.66
C MET A 500 -27.22 -6.45 -4.07
N ALA A 501 -25.99 -6.32 -3.56
CA ALA A 501 -25.06 -5.26 -3.96
C ALA A 501 -24.61 -5.38 -5.43
N ALA A 502 -24.34 -6.60 -5.90
CA ALA A 502 -23.90 -6.85 -7.26
C ALA A 502 -25.02 -6.70 -8.30
N PHE A 503 -26.25 -7.05 -7.91
CA PHE A 503 -27.45 -7.04 -8.75
C PHE A 503 -28.64 -6.36 -8.04
N PRO A 504 -28.65 -5.03 -7.91
CA PRO A 504 -29.71 -4.30 -7.20
C PRO A 504 -31.12 -4.56 -7.72
N HIS A 505 -31.27 -4.80 -9.03
CA HIS A 505 -32.55 -5.09 -9.66
C HIS A 505 -33.12 -6.48 -9.28
N LEU A 506 -32.25 -7.46 -8.99
CA LEU A 506 -32.68 -8.82 -8.63
C LEU A 506 -33.30 -8.88 -7.23
N ALA A 507 -32.86 -7.99 -6.33
CA ALA A 507 -33.43 -7.85 -4.99
C ALA A 507 -34.93 -7.54 -5.01
N HIS A 508 -35.43 -6.87 -6.06
CA HIS A 508 -36.85 -6.56 -6.22
C HIS A 508 -37.63 -7.67 -6.94
N THR A 509 -36.99 -8.51 -7.75
CA THR A 509 -37.67 -9.57 -8.52
C THR A 509 -37.87 -10.88 -7.76
N GLU A 510 -37.06 -11.18 -6.73
CA GLU A 510 -37.30 -12.37 -5.88
C GLU A 510 -38.55 -12.26 -5.01
N LEU A 511 -39.20 -11.09 -4.98
CA LEU A 511 -40.49 -10.86 -4.31
C LEU A 511 -41.70 -11.43 -5.06
N HIS A 512 -41.51 -11.91 -6.30
CA HIS A 512 -42.52 -12.71 -6.98
C HIS A 512 -42.12 -14.19 -6.92
N PRO A 513 -42.85 -15.04 -6.17
CA PRO A 513 -42.67 -16.50 -6.24
C PRO A 513 -43.25 -16.98 -7.57
N THR A 514 -42.60 -16.68 -8.69
CA THR A 514 -42.99 -17.12 -10.02
C THR A 514 -41.80 -17.69 -10.76
N SER A 515 -41.25 -18.82 -10.30
CA SER A 515 -40.38 -19.63 -11.15
C SER A 515 -40.18 -21.09 -10.75
N PHE A 516 -40.81 -21.60 -9.68
CA PHE A 516 -40.78 -23.06 -9.43
C PHE A 516 -41.71 -23.81 -10.40
N TRP A 517 -42.91 -23.25 -10.66
CA TRP A 517 -43.86 -23.84 -11.61
C TRP A 517 -43.43 -23.68 -13.07
N LEU A 518 -42.83 -22.54 -13.44
CA LEU A 518 -42.32 -22.30 -14.80
C LEU A 518 -41.11 -23.18 -15.15
N ARG A 519 -40.20 -23.44 -14.20
CA ARG A 519 -39.12 -24.44 -14.38
C ARG A 519 -39.70 -25.86 -14.52
N GLY A 520 -40.70 -26.21 -13.72
CA GLY A 520 -41.41 -27.49 -13.85
C GLY A 520 -42.10 -27.67 -15.20
N MET A 521 -42.72 -26.61 -15.73
CA MET A 521 -43.40 -26.65 -17.03
C MET A 521 -42.41 -26.71 -18.21
N LEU A 522 -41.28 -25.99 -18.15
CA LEU A 522 -40.22 -26.07 -19.17
C LEU A 522 -39.57 -27.45 -19.23
N VAL A 523 -39.37 -28.12 -18.09
CA VAL A 523 -38.86 -29.50 -18.03
C VAL A 523 -39.89 -30.48 -18.58
N ALA A 524 -41.18 -30.31 -18.28
CA ALA A 524 -42.24 -31.17 -18.80
C ALA A 524 -42.45 -31.01 -20.32
N VAL A 525 -42.36 -29.78 -20.85
CA VAL A 525 -42.44 -29.49 -22.29
C VAL A 525 -41.19 -30.01 -23.02
N GLY A 526 -40.00 -29.87 -22.42
CA GLY A 526 -38.76 -30.43 -22.97
C GLY A 526 -38.79 -31.96 -23.07
N ALA A 527 -39.30 -32.64 -22.04
CA ALA A 527 -39.43 -34.10 -22.03
C ALA A 527 -40.45 -34.61 -23.07
N THR A 528 -41.55 -33.91 -23.27
CA THR A 528 -42.57 -34.29 -24.28
C THR A 528 -42.06 -34.08 -25.70
N VAL A 529 -41.35 -32.98 -25.98
CA VAL A 529 -40.75 -32.75 -27.30
C VAL A 529 -39.66 -33.80 -27.60
N ALA A 530 -38.82 -34.14 -26.63
CA ALA A 530 -37.82 -35.19 -26.79
C ALA A 530 -38.45 -36.57 -27.07
N ALA A 531 -39.52 -36.93 -26.35
CA ALA A 531 -40.23 -38.19 -26.57
C ALA A 531 -40.89 -38.27 -27.96
N VAL A 532 -41.50 -37.17 -28.43
CA VAL A 532 -42.14 -37.11 -29.76
C VAL A 532 -41.10 -37.19 -30.88
N LEU A 533 -39.95 -36.51 -30.73
CA LEU A 533 -38.85 -36.60 -31.69
C LEU A 533 -38.22 -38.01 -31.71
N SER A 534 -38.04 -38.63 -30.55
CA SER A 534 -37.51 -39.99 -30.41
C SER A 534 -38.43 -41.02 -31.06
N PHE A 535 -39.74 -40.90 -30.84
CA PHE A 535 -40.75 -41.78 -31.45
C PHE A 535 -40.86 -41.58 -32.97
N SER A 536 -40.71 -40.35 -33.44
CA SER A 536 -40.70 -40.02 -34.87
C SER A 536 -39.45 -40.57 -35.57
N LEU A 537 -38.28 -40.45 -34.95
CA LEU A 537 -37.02 -41.05 -35.42
C LEU A 537 -37.08 -42.58 -35.42
N TYR A 538 -37.65 -43.20 -34.39
CA TYR A 538 -37.87 -44.64 -34.33
C TYR A 538 -38.79 -45.13 -35.46
N LYS A 539 -39.90 -44.43 -35.72
CA LYS A 539 -40.81 -44.77 -36.84
C LYS A 539 -40.15 -44.62 -38.20
N VAL A 540 -39.26 -43.65 -38.40
CA VAL A 540 -38.53 -43.48 -39.67
C VAL A 540 -37.49 -44.60 -39.86
N LEU A 541 -36.78 -45.01 -38.80
CA LEU A 541 -35.79 -46.08 -38.85
C LEU A 541 -36.40 -47.48 -39.02
N VAL A 542 -37.60 -47.73 -38.48
CA VAL A 542 -38.29 -49.03 -38.64
C VAL A 542 -38.94 -49.17 -40.02
N LYS A 543 -39.25 -48.05 -40.70
CA LYS A 543 -39.84 -48.07 -42.05
C LYS A 543 -38.80 -48.17 -43.18
N SER A 544 -37.51 -48.10 -42.87
CA SER A 544 -36.41 -48.21 -43.85
C SER A 544 -35.63 -49.53 -43.75
N ARG A 545 -36.25 -50.58 -43.19
CA ARG A 545 -35.74 -51.96 -43.21
C ARG A 545 -36.63 -52.87 -44.03
#